data_AF-A0A1Y3TEF1-F1
#
_entry.id   AF-A0A1Y3TEF1-F1
#
_cell.length_a   1.000
_cell.length_b   1.000
_cell.length_c   1.000
_cell.angle_alpha   90.00
_cell.angle_beta   90.00
_cell.angle_gamma   90.00
#
_symmetry.space_group_name_H-M   'P 1'
#
loop_
_entity.id
_entity.type
_entity.pdbx_description
1 polymer ?
#
loop_
_entity_poly.entity_id
_entity_poly.type
_entity_poly.pdbx_seq_one_letter_code
_entity_poly.pdbx_strand_id
1 'polypeptide(L)'
;MKYRKNGKNRGLILAAAIIVLFILVRFGIFFAVSGGFSGIAMAIPLFFLGVIFFWLLMSAFFGAWAYQDCRKRGDDPVLWVIIIFLATPVIGLLIYFLRRREIKRPCPACGHPVPLRAKYCEECGAYIQNREEMERMENKKVHHKKYIAGGLVSLALLIVCLTGVIVSASGAGNVNTDPSSNERVWNLGLIQMSVSNYWDGVWNFSFKRASDGFVEERNMKIEDAETQKLHADISCGTVPDGASLILWLVQGDRAESVDVTDLSKPLEYPLDGFEEGKIHVRLQINGVEDVTSEITIE
;
A
#
# COMPACT_ATOMS: atom_id res chain seq x y z
N MET A 1 36.48 24.72 -22.43
CA MET A 1 35.03 25.04 -22.41
C MET A 1 34.36 24.23 -21.30
N LYS A 2 34.34 24.75 -20.08
CA LYS A 2 33.73 24.16 -18.87
C LYS A 2 32.65 25.15 -18.47
N TYR A 3 31.37 24.90 -18.66
CA TYR A 3 30.25 25.55 -17.93
C TYR A 3 28.90 25.04 -18.49
N ARG A 4 27.88 24.95 -17.62
CA ARG A 4 26.49 24.50 -17.84
C ARG A 4 26.18 22.99 -17.78
N LYS A 5 26.39 22.35 -16.61
CA LYS A 5 25.60 21.16 -16.23
C LYS A 5 25.04 21.18 -14.79
N ASN A 6 25.56 22.05 -13.91
CA ASN A 6 25.19 22.08 -12.48
C ASN A 6 23.83 22.75 -12.14
N GLY A 7 23.30 23.63 -12.99
CA GLY A 7 22.03 24.33 -12.69
C GLY A 7 20.79 23.45 -12.82
N LYS A 8 20.77 22.55 -13.81
CA LYS A 8 19.62 21.66 -14.09
C LYS A 8 19.43 20.60 -13.00
N ASN A 9 20.52 20.07 -12.44
CA ASN A 9 20.47 19.07 -11.37
C ASN A 9 20.05 19.70 -10.03
N ARG A 10 20.45 20.93 -9.72
CA ARG A 10 20.01 21.63 -8.51
C ARG A 10 18.52 21.93 -8.51
N GLY A 11 17.96 22.38 -9.64
CA GLY A 11 16.51 22.59 -9.78
C GLY A 11 15.72 21.29 -9.65
N LEU A 12 16.24 20.18 -10.20
CA LEU A 12 15.59 18.87 -10.11
C LEU A 12 15.61 18.30 -8.68
N ILE A 13 16.72 18.47 -7.95
CA ILE A 13 16.84 18.05 -6.55
C ILE A 13 15.92 18.89 -5.66
N LEU A 14 15.84 20.22 -5.88
CA LEU A 14 14.95 21.09 -5.13
C LEU A 14 13.47 20.73 -5.38
N ALA A 15 13.10 20.48 -6.64
CA ALA A 15 11.75 20.04 -7.00
C ALA A 15 11.39 18.69 -6.35
N ALA A 16 12.31 17.71 -6.39
CA ALA A 16 12.11 16.42 -5.72
C ALA A 16 11.95 16.59 -4.19
N ALA A 17 12.76 17.45 -3.56
CA ALA A 17 12.66 17.73 -2.13
C ALA A 17 11.31 18.38 -1.76
N ILE A 18 10.81 19.30 -2.57
CA ILE A 18 9.49 19.93 -2.37
C ILE A 18 8.37 18.90 -2.50
N ILE A 19 8.42 18.01 -3.50
CA ILE A 19 7.44 16.94 -3.67
C ILE A 19 7.43 15.99 -2.47
N VAL A 20 8.61 15.57 -2.01
CA VAL A 20 8.73 14.71 -0.83
C VAL A 20 8.18 15.41 0.42
N LEU A 21 8.52 16.69 0.63
CA LEU A 21 7.98 17.47 1.74
C LEU A 21 6.45 17.56 1.68
N PHE A 22 5.88 17.80 0.49
CA PHE A 22 4.43 17.84 0.31
C PHE A 22 3.76 16.50 0.64
N ILE A 23 4.36 15.38 0.22
CA ILE A 23 3.89 14.04 0.56
C ILE A 23 3.94 13.82 2.08
N LEU A 24 5.04 14.22 2.75
CA LEU A 24 5.19 14.10 4.20
C LEU A 24 4.18 14.98 4.96
N VAL A 25 3.95 16.20 4.50
CA VAL A 25 2.94 17.11 5.09
C VAL A 25 1.54 16.53 4.91
N ARG A 26 1.21 16.04 3.71
CA ARG A 26 -0.08 15.37 3.46
C ARG A 26 -0.26 14.14 4.33
N PHE A 27 0.77 13.32 4.48
CA PHE A 27 0.77 12.17 5.36
C PHE A 27 0.59 12.58 6.83
N GLY A 28 1.28 13.63 7.29
CA GLY A 28 1.15 14.15 8.66
C GLY A 28 -0.25 14.72 8.95
N ILE A 29 -0.84 15.46 8.02
CA ILE A 29 -2.22 15.96 8.13
C ILE A 29 -3.20 14.79 8.15
N PHE A 30 -3.07 13.83 7.23
CA PHE A 30 -3.92 12.64 7.21
C PHE A 30 -3.81 11.87 8.52
N PHE A 31 -2.61 11.66 9.04
CA PHE A 31 -2.36 10.99 10.31
C PHE A 31 -3.03 11.71 11.49
N ALA A 32 -2.89 13.04 11.55
CA ALA A 32 -3.49 13.85 12.62
C ALA A 32 -5.04 13.86 12.57
N VAL A 33 -5.63 13.97 11.37
CA VAL A 33 -7.10 14.03 11.19
C VAL A 33 -7.75 12.66 11.34
N SER A 34 -7.06 11.59 10.94
CA SER A 34 -7.60 10.23 10.98
C SER A 34 -7.29 9.48 12.28
N GLY A 35 -6.74 10.09 13.33
CA GLY A 35 -6.38 9.33 14.55
C GLY A 35 -5.30 8.25 14.32
N GLY A 36 -4.53 8.38 13.23
CA GLY A 36 -3.36 7.56 12.92
C GLY A 36 -3.61 6.05 12.86
N PHE A 37 -2.79 5.30 13.60
CA PHE A 37 -2.82 3.85 13.72
C PHE A 37 -3.60 3.36 14.95
N SER A 38 -4.51 4.17 15.51
CA SER A 38 -5.41 3.70 16.58
C SER A 38 -6.19 2.47 16.15
N GLY A 39 -6.44 1.56 17.09
CA GLY A 39 -7.11 0.30 16.80
C GLY A 39 -6.33 -0.70 15.95
N ILE A 40 -5.04 -0.48 15.66
CA ILE A 40 -4.17 -1.54 15.11
C ILE A 40 -2.85 -1.64 15.87
N ALA A 41 -2.35 -2.86 16.02
CA ALA A 41 -1.07 -3.11 16.64
C ALA A 41 0.06 -2.48 15.82
N MET A 42 1.01 -1.83 16.51
CA MET A 42 2.17 -1.16 15.91
C MET A 42 3.05 -2.06 15.03
N ALA A 43 2.97 -3.38 15.21
CA ALA A 43 3.64 -4.36 14.35
C ALA A 43 3.18 -4.26 12.89
N ILE A 44 1.89 -4.03 12.63
CA ILE A 44 1.31 -3.96 11.28
C ILE A 44 1.94 -2.81 10.46
N PRO A 45 1.90 -1.54 10.89
CA PRO A 45 2.53 -0.44 10.15
C PRO A 45 4.05 -0.59 10.07
N LEU A 46 4.71 -1.19 11.07
CA LEU A 46 6.14 -1.46 11.03
C LEU A 46 6.49 -2.48 9.94
N PHE A 47 5.72 -3.55 9.81
CA PHE A 47 5.92 -4.52 8.73
C PHE A 47 5.65 -3.90 7.36
N PHE A 48 4.62 -3.06 7.19
CA PHE A 48 4.39 -2.31 5.95
C PHE A 48 5.56 -1.38 5.60
N LEU A 49 6.13 -0.69 6.59
CA LEU A 49 7.33 0.13 6.39
C LEU A 49 8.51 -0.75 5.94
N GLY A 50 8.66 -1.92 6.54
CA GLY A 50 9.64 -2.93 6.13
C GLY A 50 9.46 -3.37 4.67
N VAL A 51 8.23 -3.64 4.23
CA VAL A 51 7.93 -3.98 2.82
C VAL A 51 8.42 -2.88 1.88
N ILE A 52 8.09 -1.61 2.16
CA ILE A 52 8.51 -0.47 1.32
C ILE A 52 10.03 -0.35 1.32
N PHE A 53 10.66 -0.43 2.48
CA PHE A 53 12.11 -0.30 2.62
C PHE A 53 12.86 -1.40 1.85
N PHE A 54 12.50 -2.66 2.05
CA PHE A 54 13.16 -3.78 1.37
C PHE A 54 12.84 -3.81 -0.13
N TRP A 55 11.68 -3.31 -0.56
CA TRP A 55 11.37 -3.13 -1.98
C TRP A 55 12.30 -2.10 -2.64
N LEU A 56 12.53 -0.95 -1.99
CA LEU A 56 13.49 0.06 -2.45
C LEU A 56 14.92 -0.47 -2.45
N LEU A 57 15.31 -1.20 -1.40
CA LEU A 57 16.63 -1.80 -1.28
C LEU A 57 16.89 -2.84 -2.38
N MET A 58 15.90 -3.70 -2.65
CA MET A 58 15.94 -4.66 -3.76
C MET A 58 16.07 -3.94 -5.11
N SER A 59 15.29 -2.88 -5.33
CA SER A 59 15.36 -2.04 -6.52
C SER A 59 16.78 -1.45 -6.71
N ALA A 60 17.39 -0.96 -5.64
CA ALA A 60 18.74 -0.41 -5.67
C ALA A 60 19.78 -1.48 -6.00
N PHE A 61 19.71 -2.66 -5.38
CA PHE A 61 20.66 -3.75 -5.63
C PHE A 61 20.56 -4.28 -7.08
N PHE A 62 19.36 -4.62 -7.55
CA PHE A 62 19.17 -5.11 -8.91
C PHE A 62 19.43 -4.03 -9.96
N GLY A 63 19.00 -2.79 -9.69
CA GLY A 63 19.32 -1.64 -10.53
C GLY A 63 20.84 -1.41 -10.62
N ALA A 64 21.57 -1.41 -9.51
CA ALA A 64 23.03 -1.27 -9.51
C ALA A 64 23.73 -2.40 -10.26
N TRP A 65 23.24 -3.63 -10.11
CA TRP A 65 23.76 -4.78 -10.86
C TRP A 65 23.55 -4.61 -12.37
N ALA A 66 22.30 -4.32 -12.79
CA ALA A 66 21.95 -4.15 -14.19
C ALA A 66 22.68 -2.95 -14.80
N TYR A 67 22.81 -1.85 -14.07
CA TYR A 67 23.58 -0.68 -14.49
C TYR A 67 25.02 -1.05 -14.86
N GLN A 68 25.69 -1.83 -14.00
CA GLN A 68 27.08 -2.26 -14.24
C GLN A 68 27.19 -3.26 -15.40
N ASP A 69 26.23 -4.17 -15.55
CA ASP A 69 26.22 -5.13 -16.66
C ASP A 69 25.91 -4.44 -18.01
N CYS A 70 24.98 -3.49 -18.03
CA CYS A 70 24.64 -2.65 -19.19
C CYS A 70 25.84 -1.87 -19.71
N ARG A 71 26.57 -1.20 -18.81
CA ARG A 71 27.74 -0.38 -19.16
C ARG A 71 28.82 -1.20 -19.89
N LYS A 72 28.97 -2.48 -19.56
CA LYS A 72 29.94 -3.37 -20.23
C LYS A 72 29.46 -3.82 -21.61
N ARG A 73 28.15 -3.84 -21.82
CA ARG A 73 27.51 -4.28 -23.07
C ARG A 73 27.23 -3.11 -24.04
N GLY A 74 27.54 -1.88 -23.63
CA GLY A 74 27.31 -0.68 -24.44
C GLY A 74 25.82 -0.34 -24.63
N ASP A 75 24.97 -0.75 -23.69
CA ASP A 75 23.53 -0.41 -23.68
C ASP A 75 23.26 0.77 -22.73
N ASP A 76 22.10 1.42 -22.84
CA ASP A 76 21.74 2.56 -21.98
C ASP A 76 21.48 2.07 -20.53
N PRO A 77 22.38 2.38 -19.58
CA PRO A 77 22.29 1.83 -18.25
C PRO A 77 21.24 2.53 -17.38
N VAL A 78 20.88 3.79 -17.69
CA VAL A 78 19.87 4.54 -16.91
C VAL A 78 18.49 4.04 -17.26
N LEU A 79 18.23 3.80 -18.55
CA LEU A 79 16.97 3.23 -19.03
C LEU A 79 16.65 1.91 -18.31
N TRP A 80 17.62 1.01 -18.20
CA TRP A 80 17.42 -0.28 -17.56
C TRP A 80 17.17 -0.18 -16.04
N VAL A 81 17.78 0.77 -15.34
CA VAL A 81 17.48 1.03 -13.92
C VAL A 81 16.03 1.52 -13.76
N ILE A 82 15.56 2.41 -14.64
CA ILE A 82 14.18 2.91 -14.62
C ILE A 82 13.20 1.77 -14.88
N ILE A 83 13.48 0.91 -15.86
CA ILE A 83 12.64 -0.27 -16.16
C ILE A 83 12.55 -1.19 -14.94
N ILE A 84 13.67 -1.47 -14.26
CA ILE A 84 13.71 -2.31 -13.06
C ILE A 84 12.85 -1.72 -11.93
N PHE A 85 12.90 -0.41 -11.74
CA PHE A 85 12.10 0.26 -10.73
C PHE A 85 10.60 0.22 -11.06
N LEU A 86 10.22 0.50 -12.31
CA LEU A 86 8.81 0.62 -12.73
C LEU A 86 8.10 -0.73 -12.93
N ALA A 87 8.77 -1.72 -13.51
CA ALA A 87 8.17 -3.03 -13.81
C ALA A 87 8.06 -3.95 -12.58
N THR A 88 8.51 -3.49 -11.41
CA THR A 88 8.95 -4.26 -10.23
C THR A 88 10.36 -4.85 -10.38
N PRO A 89 11.17 -4.91 -9.30
CA PRO A 89 12.59 -5.24 -9.44
C PRO A 89 12.86 -6.64 -9.99
N VAL A 90 12.04 -7.63 -9.64
CA VAL A 90 12.20 -9.01 -10.12
C VAL A 90 11.82 -9.12 -11.60
N ILE A 91 10.65 -8.60 -11.98
CA ILE A 91 10.17 -8.64 -13.37
C ILE A 91 11.09 -7.82 -14.27
N GLY A 92 11.50 -6.62 -13.86
CA GLY A 92 12.40 -5.79 -14.63
C GLY A 92 13.78 -6.43 -14.81
N LEU A 93 14.29 -7.14 -13.80
CA LEU A 93 15.53 -7.91 -13.93
C LEU A 93 15.37 -9.11 -14.90
N LEU A 94 14.22 -9.79 -14.89
CA LEU A 94 13.91 -10.85 -15.86
C LEU A 94 13.86 -10.30 -17.29
N ILE A 95 13.16 -9.18 -17.51
CA ILE A 95 13.11 -8.50 -18.81
C ILE A 95 14.52 -8.13 -19.27
N TYR A 96 15.35 -7.61 -18.36
CA TYR A 96 16.75 -7.31 -18.65
C TYR A 96 17.51 -8.56 -19.11
N PHE A 97 17.38 -9.68 -18.40
CA PHE A 97 18.05 -10.92 -18.80
C PHE A 97 17.62 -11.46 -20.16
N LEU A 98 16.34 -11.30 -20.52
CA LEU A 98 15.80 -11.71 -21.82
C LEU A 98 16.31 -10.84 -22.98
N ARG A 99 16.50 -9.53 -22.74
CA ARG A 99 16.84 -8.57 -23.80
C ARG A 99 18.32 -8.14 -23.80
N ARG A 100 19.11 -8.51 -22.79
CA ARG A 100 20.51 -8.06 -22.69
C ARG A 100 21.31 -8.42 -23.95
N ARG A 101 22.07 -7.44 -24.45
CA ARG A 101 22.94 -7.62 -25.62
C ARG A 101 24.14 -8.50 -25.30
N GLU A 102 24.64 -9.25 -26.27
CA GLU A 102 25.91 -9.97 -26.12
C GLU A 102 27.09 -9.01 -26.08
N ILE A 103 28.14 -9.36 -25.33
CA ILE A 103 29.37 -8.56 -25.30
C ILE A 103 30.13 -8.87 -26.59
N LYS A 104 30.47 -7.81 -27.34
CA LYS A 104 31.20 -7.90 -28.61
C LYS A 104 32.66 -7.48 -28.44
N ARG A 105 33.53 -8.02 -29.29
CA ARG A 105 34.95 -7.65 -29.42
C ARG A 105 35.34 -7.57 -30.91
N PRO A 106 36.34 -6.77 -31.29
CA PRO A 106 36.82 -6.76 -32.66
C PRO A 106 37.53 -8.08 -33.01
N CYS A 107 37.30 -8.60 -34.20
CA CYS A 107 38.02 -9.76 -34.73
C CYS A 107 39.51 -9.41 -34.91
N PRO A 108 40.47 -10.25 -34.45
CA PRO A 108 41.89 -9.96 -34.60
C PRO A 108 42.37 -10.00 -36.06
N ALA A 109 41.65 -10.68 -36.96
CA ALA A 109 42.03 -10.81 -38.37
C ALA A 109 41.49 -9.67 -39.25
N CYS A 110 40.24 -9.24 -39.05
CA CYS A 110 39.58 -8.27 -39.93
C CYS A 110 38.95 -7.06 -39.20
N GLY A 111 38.95 -7.03 -37.87
CA GLY A 111 38.36 -5.95 -37.07
C GLY A 111 36.83 -6.01 -36.88
N HIS A 112 36.12 -6.91 -37.54
CA HIS A 112 34.65 -7.03 -37.43
C HIS A 112 34.18 -7.34 -35.99
N PRO A 113 33.16 -6.64 -35.44
CA PRO A 113 32.69 -6.85 -34.07
C PRO A 113 31.92 -8.16 -33.90
N VAL A 114 32.59 -9.16 -33.34
CA VAL A 114 32.07 -10.52 -33.10
C VAL A 114 31.71 -10.76 -31.64
N PRO A 115 30.73 -11.61 -31.33
CA PRO A 115 30.45 -12.03 -29.95
C PRO A 115 31.67 -12.67 -29.27
N LEU A 116 31.88 -12.40 -27.98
CA LEU A 116 33.01 -12.98 -27.23
C LEU A 116 33.01 -14.52 -27.18
N ARG A 117 31.84 -15.15 -27.33
CA ARG A 117 31.69 -16.61 -27.35
C ARG A 117 31.83 -17.23 -28.75
N ALA A 118 31.97 -16.42 -29.79
CA ALA A 118 32.14 -16.91 -31.15
C ALA A 118 33.51 -17.60 -31.31
N LYS A 119 33.50 -18.83 -31.85
CA LYS A 119 34.72 -19.60 -32.19
C LYS A 119 35.31 -19.18 -33.54
N TYR A 120 34.46 -18.69 -34.44
CA TYR A 120 34.82 -18.25 -35.78
C TYR A 120 34.25 -16.86 -36.00
N CYS A 121 34.91 -16.05 -36.83
CA CYS A 121 34.38 -14.78 -37.28
C CYS A 121 33.27 -15.01 -38.32
N GLU A 122 32.12 -14.36 -38.13
CA GLU A 122 30.98 -14.42 -39.07
C GLU A 122 31.25 -13.73 -40.41
N GLU A 123 32.26 -12.86 -40.48
CA GLU A 123 32.61 -12.11 -41.69
C GLU A 123 33.77 -12.78 -42.46
N CYS A 124 34.92 -12.99 -41.80
CA CYS A 124 36.13 -13.48 -42.47
C CYS A 124 36.43 -14.97 -42.26
N GLY A 125 35.60 -15.69 -41.48
CA GLY A 125 35.78 -17.11 -41.19
C GLY A 125 36.97 -17.46 -40.27
N ALA A 126 37.77 -16.48 -39.85
CA ALA A 126 38.95 -16.71 -39.02
C ALA A 126 38.58 -17.36 -37.68
N TYR A 127 39.33 -18.39 -37.27
CA TYR A 127 39.23 -18.99 -35.94
C TYR A 127 39.75 -18.03 -34.87
N ILE A 128 39.02 -17.90 -33.77
CA ILE A 128 39.36 -16.96 -32.71
C ILE A 128 39.65 -17.70 -31.41
N GLN A 129 40.91 -17.64 -30.96
CA GLN A 129 41.28 -18.10 -29.63
C GLN A 129 40.71 -17.13 -28.58
N ASN A 130 39.86 -17.64 -27.68
CA ASN A 130 39.08 -16.81 -26.76
C ASN A 130 39.28 -17.19 -25.27
N ARG A 131 40.25 -18.06 -24.97
CA ARG A 131 40.43 -18.64 -23.63
C ARG A 131 40.71 -17.60 -22.54
N GLU A 132 41.72 -16.76 -22.72
CA GLU A 132 42.14 -15.78 -21.71
C GLU A 132 41.09 -14.69 -21.43
N GLU A 133 40.37 -14.25 -22.47
CA GLU A 133 39.33 -13.22 -22.32
C GLU A 133 38.07 -13.78 -21.67
N MET A 134 37.72 -15.04 -21.96
CA MET A 134 36.65 -15.75 -21.26
C MET A 134 36.98 -15.91 -19.77
N GLU A 135 38.19 -16.33 -19.43
CA GLU A 135 38.66 -16.44 -18.04
C GLU A 135 38.64 -15.08 -17.31
N ARG A 136 39.07 -14.01 -17.98
CA ARG A 136 39.05 -12.64 -17.42
C ARG A 136 37.64 -12.11 -17.21
N MET A 137 36.71 -12.40 -18.12
CA MET A 137 35.28 -12.04 -17.99
C MET A 137 34.63 -12.83 -16.84
N GLU A 138 34.96 -14.11 -16.72
CA GLU A 138 34.45 -15.00 -15.68
C GLU A 138 34.85 -14.52 -14.28
N ASN A 139 36.11 -14.13 -14.09
CA ASN A 139 36.59 -13.52 -12.84
C ASN A 139 35.89 -12.19 -12.51
N LYS A 140 35.65 -11.31 -13.50
CA LYS A 140 34.84 -10.08 -13.31
C LYS A 140 33.39 -10.38 -12.95
N LYS A 141 32.82 -11.50 -13.42
CA LYS A 141 31.46 -11.95 -13.12
C LYS A 141 31.28 -12.23 -11.62
N VAL A 142 32.32 -12.70 -10.94
CA VAL A 142 32.30 -13.02 -9.50
C VAL A 142 32.10 -11.77 -8.63
N HIS A 143 32.69 -10.63 -9.00
CA HIS A 143 32.55 -9.39 -8.23
C HIS A 143 31.14 -8.81 -8.22
N HIS A 144 30.32 -9.11 -9.23
CA HIS A 144 28.97 -8.57 -9.37
C HIS A 144 27.93 -9.43 -8.63
N LYS A 145 28.32 -10.61 -8.14
CA LYS A 145 27.45 -11.51 -7.36
C LYS A 145 26.94 -10.88 -6.06
N LYS A 146 27.69 -9.93 -5.48
CA LYS A 146 27.30 -9.23 -4.25
C LYS A 146 25.98 -8.47 -4.39
N TYR A 147 25.75 -7.81 -5.53
CA TYR A 147 24.50 -7.08 -5.77
C TYR A 147 23.31 -8.04 -5.96
N ILE A 148 23.51 -9.15 -6.67
CA ILE A 148 22.48 -10.19 -6.80
C ILE A 148 22.15 -10.79 -5.43
N ALA A 149 23.16 -11.15 -4.64
CA ALA A 149 22.97 -11.68 -3.29
C ALA A 149 22.23 -10.67 -2.40
N GLY A 150 22.61 -9.39 -2.42
CA GLY A 150 21.93 -8.32 -1.67
C GLY A 150 20.46 -8.15 -2.09
N GLY A 151 20.17 -8.22 -3.39
CA GLY A 151 18.79 -8.18 -3.89
C GLY A 151 17.97 -9.39 -3.49
N LEU A 152 18.55 -10.60 -3.49
CA LEU A 152 17.90 -11.82 -3.01
C LEU A 152 17.63 -11.81 -1.50
N VAL A 153 18.58 -11.31 -0.70
CA VAL A 153 18.37 -11.11 0.75
C VAL A 153 17.25 -10.10 0.98
N SER A 154 17.23 -9.01 0.21
CA SER A 154 16.16 -7.99 0.29
C SER A 154 14.80 -8.59 -0.08
N LEU A 155 14.74 -9.46 -1.09
CA LEU A 155 13.53 -10.18 -1.46
C LEU A 155 13.04 -11.10 -0.34
N ALA A 156 13.94 -11.87 0.28
CA ALA A 156 13.60 -12.75 1.40
C ALA A 156 13.04 -11.95 2.59
N LEU A 157 13.68 -10.82 2.94
CA LEU A 157 13.22 -9.95 4.01
C LEU A 157 11.88 -9.28 3.68
N LEU A 158 11.67 -8.88 2.42
CA LEU A 158 10.38 -8.37 1.95
C LEU A 158 9.26 -9.42 2.14
N ILE A 159 9.53 -10.68 1.80
CA ILE A 159 8.57 -11.78 1.99
C ILE A 159 8.29 -11.98 3.48
N VAL A 160 9.32 -11.93 4.35
CA VAL A 160 9.13 -12.00 5.81
C VAL A 160 8.24 -10.85 6.30
N CYS A 161 8.44 -9.62 5.82
CA CYS A 161 7.58 -8.50 6.19
C CYS A 161 6.14 -8.69 5.69
N LEU A 162 5.93 -9.17 4.46
CA LEU A 162 4.58 -9.47 3.94
C LEU A 162 3.86 -10.53 4.79
N THR A 163 4.55 -11.62 5.12
CA THR A 163 4.00 -12.63 6.03
C THR A 163 3.74 -12.05 7.42
N GLY A 164 4.64 -11.18 7.90
CA GLY A 164 4.48 -10.45 9.16
C GLY A 164 3.22 -9.59 9.21
N VAL A 165 2.89 -8.89 8.11
CA VAL A 165 1.62 -8.14 7.99
C VAL A 165 0.43 -9.08 8.15
N ILE A 166 0.41 -10.19 7.40
CA ILE A 166 -0.71 -11.14 7.40
C ILE A 166 -0.90 -11.73 8.80
N VAL A 167 0.17 -12.27 9.39
CA VAL A 167 0.15 -12.88 10.73
C VAL A 167 -0.28 -11.87 11.79
N SER A 168 0.26 -10.65 11.74
CA SER A 168 -0.10 -9.59 12.70
C SER A 168 -1.58 -9.21 12.57
N ALA A 169 -2.08 -9.02 11.35
CA ALA A 169 -3.48 -8.67 11.11
C ALA A 169 -4.45 -9.78 11.52
N SER A 170 -4.05 -11.05 11.42
CA SER A 170 -4.85 -12.20 11.86
C SER A 170 -4.76 -12.47 13.37
N GLY A 171 -3.84 -11.83 14.09
CA GLY A 171 -3.65 -12.04 15.51
C GLY A 171 -4.79 -11.44 16.32
N ALA A 172 -5.35 -12.21 17.26
CA ALA A 172 -6.41 -11.74 18.14
C ALA A 172 -5.96 -10.48 18.90
N GLY A 173 -6.79 -9.43 18.88
CA GLY A 173 -6.51 -8.15 19.54
C GLY A 173 -5.52 -7.23 18.81
N ASN A 174 -4.93 -7.65 17.69
CA ASN A 174 -4.04 -6.78 16.91
C ASN A 174 -4.79 -5.83 15.96
N VAL A 175 -6.05 -6.11 15.69
CA VAL A 175 -6.95 -5.25 14.94
C VAL A 175 -8.19 -5.08 15.80
N ASN A 176 -8.50 -3.85 16.17
CA ASN A 176 -9.67 -3.51 16.94
C ASN A 176 -10.90 -3.62 16.05
N THR A 177 -11.69 -4.66 16.29
CA THR A 177 -12.96 -4.91 15.60
C THR A 177 -14.15 -4.71 16.55
N ASP A 178 -13.92 -4.17 17.75
CA ASP A 178 -14.94 -4.06 18.79
C ASP A 178 -15.77 -2.78 18.58
N PRO A 179 -17.07 -2.90 18.22
CA PRO A 179 -17.94 -1.75 17.97
C PRO A 179 -18.19 -0.89 19.21
N SER A 180 -17.90 -1.39 20.43
CA SER A 180 -18.03 -0.62 21.67
C SER A 180 -16.79 0.21 22.02
N SER A 181 -15.67 0.01 21.31
CA SER A 181 -14.40 0.66 21.64
C SER A 181 -14.37 2.15 21.28
N ASN A 182 -13.87 3.01 22.17
CA ASN A 182 -13.63 4.42 21.85
C ASN A 182 -12.47 4.64 20.86
N GLU A 183 -11.64 3.62 20.65
CA GLU A 183 -10.63 3.65 19.60
C GLU A 183 -11.26 3.40 18.22
N ARG A 184 -10.47 3.66 17.17
CA ARG A 184 -10.87 3.32 15.80
C ARG A 184 -11.15 1.83 15.67
N VAL A 185 -12.27 1.53 15.02
CA VAL A 185 -12.67 0.18 14.63
C VAL A 185 -12.29 -0.07 13.17
N TRP A 186 -11.76 -1.24 12.89
CA TRP A 186 -11.33 -1.67 11.56
C TRP A 186 -12.13 -2.87 11.08
N ASN A 187 -12.59 -2.81 9.83
CA ASN A 187 -13.30 -3.92 9.21
C ASN A 187 -12.33 -4.89 8.54
N LEU A 188 -12.45 -6.17 8.87
CA LEU A 188 -11.78 -7.28 8.16
C LEU A 188 -12.63 -7.80 7.00
N GLY A 189 -13.92 -7.50 7.01
CA GLY A 189 -14.89 -7.87 5.99
C GLY A 189 -14.98 -6.86 4.84
N LEU A 190 -15.88 -7.16 3.90
CA LEU A 190 -16.16 -6.31 2.74
C LEU A 190 -17.62 -5.84 2.78
N ILE A 191 -17.85 -4.66 2.22
CA ILE A 191 -19.18 -4.12 1.97
C ILE A 191 -19.35 -3.89 0.46
N GLN A 192 -20.55 -4.15 -0.04
CA GLN A 192 -20.88 -4.08 -1.46
C GLN A 192 -21.92 -3.00 -1.73
N MET A 193 -21.67 -2.21 -2.77
CA MET A 193 -22.56 -1.15 -3.26
C MET A 193 -22.92 -0.15 -2.15
N SER A 194 -21.96 0.22 -1.29
CA SER A 194 -22.19 1.20 -0.25
C SER A 194 -22.08 2.64 -0.74
N VAL A 195 -22.96 3.49 -0.21
CA VAL A 195 -22.93 4.94 -0.38
C VAL A 195 -23.05 5.54 1.02
N SER A 196 -22.10 6.37 1.42
CA SER A 196 -22.02 7.00 2.74
C SER A 196 -21.76 8.49 2.55
N ASN A 197 -22.74 9.33 2.91
CA ASN A 197 -22.68 10.78 2.79
C ASN A 197 -23.02 11.42 4.14
N TYR A 198 -22.28 12.45 4.52
CA TYR A 198 -22.57 13.24 5.71
C TYR A 198 -22.65 14.71 5.30
N TRP A 199 -23.85 15.28 5.35
CA TRP A 199 -24.10 16.64 4.92
C TRP A 199 -25.16 17.28 5.81
N ASP A 200 -24.91 18.52 6.23
CA ASP A 200 -25.82 19.33 7.06
C ASP A 200 -26.30 18.61 8.33
N GLY A 201 -25.39 17.90 9.01
CA GLY A 201 -25.72 17.14 10.23
C GLY A 201 -26.38 15.78 9.99
N VAL A 202 -26.76 15.48 8.74
CA VAL A 202 -27.44 14.24 8.34
C VAL A 202 -26.46 13.22 7.80
N TRP A 203 -26.45 12.02 8.40
CA TRP A 203 -25.71 10.87 7.91
C TRP A 203 -26.63 9.96 7.10
N ASN A 204 -26.44 9.98 5.79
CA ASN A 204 -27.10 9.11 4.84
C ASN A 204 -26.19 7.93 4.50
N PHE A 205 -26.64 6.71 4.76
CA PHE A 205 -25.88 5.51 4.47
C PHE A 205 -26.76 4.41 3.88
N SER A 206 -26.31 3.83 2.78
CA SER A 206 -26.97 2.69 2.15
C SER A 206 -25.97 1.67 1.65
N PHE A 207 -26.37 0.41 1.60
CA PHE A 207 -25.57 -0.68 1.04
C PHE A 207 -26.43 -1.85 0.58
N LYS A 208 -25.85 -2.73 -0.25
CA LYS A 208 -26.53 -3.96 -0.68
C LYS A 208 -26.25 -5.15 0.24
N ARG A 209 -24.98 -5.44 0.51
CA ARG A 209 -24.54 -6.56 1.36
C ARG A 209 -23.27 -6.20 2.10
N ALA A 210 -23.06 -6.77 3.28
CA ALA A 210 -21.80 -6.70 4.00
C ALA A 210 -21.42 -8.06 4.59
N SER A 211 -20.14 -8.26 4.90
CA SER A 211 -19.72 -9.36 5.77
C SER A 211 -20.24 -9.15 7.19
N ASP A 212 -20.47 -10.25 7.92
CA ASP A 212 -20.92 -10.19 9.31
C ASP A 212 -19.89 -9.46 10.20
N GLY A 213 -20.40 -8.63 11.10
CA GLY A 213 -19.60 -7.79 11.99
C GLY A 213 -18.97 -6.58 11.30
N PHE A 214 -19.35 -6.25 10.06
CA PHE A 214 -18.90 -5.01 9.43
C PHE A 214 -19.50 -3.80 10.16
N VAL A 215 -18.65 -2.83 10.50
CA VAL A 215 -19.02 -1.61 11.23
C VAL A 215 -18.79 -0.40 10.35
N GLU A 216 -19.85 0.32 9.99
CA GLU A 216 -19.72 1.65 9.40
C GLU A 216 -19.79 2.70 10.53
N GLU A 217 -18.82 3.62 10.59
CA GLU A 217 -18.71 4.65 11.63
C GLU A 217 -18.89 6.06 11.06
N ARG A 218 -19.65 6.88 11.78
CA ARG A 218 -19.69 8.33 11.62
C ARG A 218 -19.46 9.04 12.94
N ASN A 219 -18.55 10.02 12.92
CA ASN A 219 -18.38 10.94 14.02
C ASN A 219 -19.40 12.07 13.89
N MET A 220 -20.25 12.24 14.89
CA MET A 220 -21.23 13.34 14.99
C MET A 220 -20.91 14.20 16.21
N LYS A 221 -21.56 15.36 16.32
CA LYS A 221 -21.33 16.33 17.39
C LYS A 221 -22.63 16.53 18.17
N ILE A 222 -22.54 16.43 19.48
CA ILE A 222 -23.57 16.81 20.44
C ILE A 222 -23.25 18.25 20.89
N GLU A 223 -24.21 19.14 20.75
CA GLU A 223 -24.11 20.54 21.19
C GLU A 223 -24.78 20.76 22.54
N ASP A 224 -25.89 20.06 22.81
CA ASP A 224 -26.61 20.09 24.08
C ASP A 224 -27.17 18.69 24.38
N ALA A 225 -26.49 17.96 25.27
CA ALA A 225 -26.87 16.59 25.60
C ALA A 225 -28.24 16.49 26.31
N GLU A 226 -28.67 17.52 27.04
CA GLU A 226 -29.92 17.47 27.80
C GLU A 226 -31.16 17.62 26.92
N THR A 227 -31.02 18.30 25.78
CA THR A 227 -32.15 18.58 24.88
C THR A 227 -32.14 17.77 23.58
N GLN A 228 -30.95 17.45 23.07
CA GLN A 228 -30.82 16.77 21.78
C GLN A 228 -31.12 15.28 21.87
N LYS A 229 -31.63 14.75 20.77
CA LYS A 229 -31.87 13.33 20.55
C LYS A 229 -31.24 12.89 19.25
N LEU A 230 -30.86 11.61 19.22
CA LEU A 230 -30.52 10.96 17.97
C LEU A 230 -31.78 10.43 17.30
N HIS A 231 -31.98 10.83 16.06
CA HIS A 231 -33.03 10.33 15.20
C HIS A 231 -32.41 9.38 14.18
N ALA A 232 -32.98 8.19 14.02
CA ALA A 232 -32.54 7.22 13.02
C ALA A 232 -33.73 6.60 12.30
N ASP A 233 -33.85 6.92 11.02
CA ASP A 233 -34.78 6.24 10.10
C ASP A 233 -33.99 5.21 9.30
N ILE A 234 -34.24 3.93 9.56
CA ILE A 234 -33.47 2.81 9.03
C ILE A 234 -34.44 1.75 8.53
N SER A 235 -34.20 1.27 7.31
CA SER A 235 -34.97 0.18 6.72
C SER A 235 -34.05 -0.89 6.14
N CYS A 236 -34.32 -2.15 6.49
CA CYS A 236 -33.67 -3.32 5.92
C CYS A 236 -34.59 -3.95 4.88
N GLY A 237 -34.12 -4.14 3.64
CA GLY A 237 -34.93 -4.78 2.59
C GLY A 237 -35.05 -6.30 2.77
N THR A 238 -33.97 -6.97 3.16
CA THR A 238 -33.96 -8.41 3.45
C THR A 238 -33.28 -8.67 4.79
N VAL A 239 -33.95 -9.42 5.67
CA VAL A 239 -33.44 -9.83 6.98
C VAL A 239 -33.48 -11.35 7.06
N PRO A 240 -32.36 -12.04 6.75
CA PRO A 240 -32.25 -13.48 6.94
C PRO A 240 -32.40 -13.89 8.42
N ASP A 241 -32.73 -15.17 8.67
CA ASP A 241 -32.83 -15.69 10.03
C ASP A 241 -31.51 -15.52 10.79
N GLY A 242 -31.56 -14.87 11.96
CA GLY A 242 -30.40 -14.58 12.79
C GLY A 242 -29.58 -13.36 12.36
N ALA A 243 -30.00 -12.64 11.31
CA ALA A 243 -29.41 -11.37 10.94
C ALA A 243 -29.81 -10.26 11.92
N SER A 244 -28.92 -9.29 12.10
CA SER A 244 -29.17 -8.09 12.91
C SER A 244 -28.42 -6.87 12.37
N LEU A 245 -28.99 -5.70 12.62
CA LEU A 245 -28.36 -4.41 12.45
C LEU A 245 -28.38 -3.70 13.80
N ILE A 246 -27.20 -3.38 14.34
CA ILE A 246 -27.06 -2.81 15.68
C ILE A 246 -26.49 -1.40 15.54
N LEU A 247 -27.21 -0.41 16.05
CA LEU A 247 -26.75 0.96 16.19
C LEU A 247 -25.98 1.08 17.51
N TRP A 248 -24.75 1.57 17.45
CA TRP A 248 -23.92 1.85 18.62
C TRP A 248 -23.66 3.34 18.77
N LEU A 249 -23.73 3.81 20.01
CA LEU A 249 -23.39 5.16 20.45
C LEU A 249 -22.23 5.05 21.43
N VAL A 250 -21.04 5.51 21.01
CA VAL A 250 -19.81 5.35 21.78
C VAL A 250 -19.15 6.69 22.03
N GLN A 251 -18.85 6.98 23.29
CA GLN A 251 -18.13 8.17 23.73
C GLN A 251 -17.36 7.88 25.02
N GLY A 252 -16.03 7.94 24.95
CA GLY A 252 -15.19 7.61 26.11
C GLY A 252 -15.42 6.16 26.55
N ASP A 253 -15.64 5.95 27.84
CA ASP A 253 -15.91 4.61 28.38
C ASP A 253 -17.39 4.17 28.24
N ARG A 254 -18.25 5.06 27.72
CA ARG A 254 -19.67 4.78 27.52
C ARG A 254 -19.92 4.23 26.12
N ALA A 255 -20.57 3.07 26.06
CA ALA A 255 -21.04 2.45 24.82
C ALA A 255 -22.45 1.91 25.02
N GLU A 256 -23.41 2.47 24.29
CA GLU A 256 -24.80 2.04 24.28
C GLU A 256 -25.13 1.42 22.91
N SER A 257 -26.00 0.41 22.89
CA SER A 257 -26.40 -0.27 21.64
C SER A 257 -27.91 -0.46 21.55
N VAL A 258 -28.46 -0.30 20.36
CA VAL A 258 -29.88 -0.54 20.05
C VAL A 258 -29.97 -1.43 18.82
N ASP A 259 -30.79 -2.48 18.90
CA ASP A 259 -31.16 -3.27 17.73
C ASP A 259 -32.13 -2.48 16.85
N VAL A 260 -31.69 -2.18 15.63
CA VAL A 260 -32.43 -1.37 14.64
C VAL A 260 -32.81 -2.19 13.40
N THR A 261 -32.84 -3.52 13.54
CA THR A 261 -33.10 -4.44 12.41
C THR A 261 -34.50 -4.28 11.84
N ASP A 262 -35.52 -4.16 12.69
CA ASP A 262 -36.93 -4.08 12.32
C ASP A 262 -37.65 -2.97 13.12
N LEU A 263 -37.38 -1.73 12.73
CA LEU A 263 -37.99 -0.56 13.35
C LEU A 263 -39.38 -0.31 12.74
N SER A 264 -40.42 -0.34 13.58
CA SER A 264 -41.79 0.02 13.16
C SER A 264 -41.99 1.53 12.94
N LYS A 265 -41.13 2.35 13.52
CA LYS A 265 -41.07 3.81 13.39
C LYS A 265 -39.63 4.28 13.58
N PRO A 266 -39.25 5.47 13.08
CA PRO A 266 -37.93 6.02 13.32
C PRO A 266 -37.56 5.98 14.80
N LEU A 267 -36.32 5.61 15.09
CA LEU A 267 -35.78 5.58 16.44
C LEU A 267 -35.53 7.01 16.91
N GLU A 268 -35.98 7.33 18.12
CA GLU A 268 -35.59 8.53 18.85
C GLU A 268 -34.87 8.10 20.13
N TYR A 269 -33.60 8.47 20.26
CA TYR A 269 -32.77 8.09 21.40
C TYR A 269 -32.28 9.34 22.15
N PRO A 270 -32.60 9.52 23.45
CA PRO A 270 -32.14 10.67 24.22
C PRO A 270 -30.63 10.63 24.45
N LEU A 271 -29.97 11.79 24.35
CA LEU A 271 -28.51 11.90 24.52
C LEU A 271 -28.09 12.43 25.90
N ASP A 272 -29.02 12.49 26.85
CA ASP A 272 -28.82 12.99 28.23
C ASP A 272 -27.76 12.22 29.03
N GLY A 273 -27.46 10.99 28.61
CA GLY A 273 -26.37 10.17 29.14
C GLY A 273 -24.97 10.47 28.58
N PHE A 274 -24.84 11.35 27.58
CA PHE A 274 -23.58 11.64 26.89
C PHE A 274 -23.08 13.05 27.22
N GLU A 275 -21.80 13.29 26.95
CA GLU A 275 -21.16 14.60 27.10
C GLU A 275 -21.25 15.41 25.80
N GLU A 276 -21.28 16.74 25.93
CA GLU A 276 -21.14 17.64 24.79
C GLU A 276 -19.83 17.38 24.04
N GLY A 277 -19.90 17.38 22.71
CA GLY A 277 -18.75 17.16 21.85
C GLY A 277 -18.92 15.96 20.94
N LYS A 278 -17.81 15.27 20.65
CA LYS A 278 -17.77 14.24 19.63
C LYS A 278 -18.35 12.92 20.16
N ILE A 279 -19.22 12.29 19.37
CA ILE A 279 -19.74 10.94 19.59
C ILE A 279 -19.47 10.06 18.35
N HIS A 280 -19.16 8.80 18.58
CA HIS A 280 -19.06 7.78 17.53
C HIS A 280 -20.42 7.11 17.36
N VAL A 281 -21.05 7.31 16.20
CA VAL A 281 -22.28 6.63 15.81
C VAL A 281 -21.90 5.53 14.82
N ARG A 282 -22.26 4.28 15.12
CA ARG A 282 -21.83 3.12 14.33
C ARG A 282 -22.97 2.19 14.00
N LEU A 283 -22.97 1.65 12.79
CA LEU A 283 -23.87 0.58 12.38
C LEU A 283 -23.08 -0.71 12.23
N GLN A 284 -23.31 -1.66 13.14
CA GLN A 284 -22.79 -3.02 13.06
C GLN A 284 -23.77 -3.89 12.27
N ILE A 285 -23.29 -4.40 11.15
CA ILE A 285 -24.07 -5.15 10.17
C ILE A 285 -23.78 -6.64 10.34
N ASN A 286 -24.80 -7.44 10.60
CA ASN A 286 -24.72 -8.89 10.71
C ASN A 286 -25.78 -9.50 9.77
N GLY A 287 -25.42 -9.82 8.53
CA GLY A 287 -26.27 -10.55 7.60
C GLY A 287 -27.46 -9.81 6.95
N VAL A 288 -27.81 -8.58 7.36
CA VAL A 288 -28.89 -7.81 6.72
C VAL A 288 -28.50 -7.32 5.32
N GLU A 289 -29.48 -7.22 4.42
CA GLU A 289 -29.28 -6.76 3.03
C GLU A 289 -30.22 -5.61 2.66
N ASP A 290 -29.84 -4.88 1.61
CA ASP A 290 -30.63 -3.78 1.04
C ASP A 290 -30.99 -2.71 2.09
N VAL A 291 -29.99 -2.24 2.83
CA VAL A 291 -30.19 -1.28 3.91
C VAL A 291 -30.09 0.15 3.40
N THR A 292 -31.01 0.99 3.87
CA THR A 292 -30.96 2.45 3.76
C THR A 292 -31.17 3.06 5.14
N SER A 293 -30.38 4.08 5.46
CA SER A 293 -30.41 4.76 6.75
C SER A 293 -30.19 6.26 6.60
N GLU A 294 -30.93 7.02 7.39
CA GLU A 294 -30.76 8.44 7.63
C GLU A 294 -30.68 8.67 9.14
N ILE A 295 -29.56 9.22 9.61
CA ILE A 295 -29.27 9.41 11.04
C ILE A 295 -28.88 10.86 11.31
N THR A 296 -29.56 11.51 12.26
CA THR A 296 -29.32 12.91 12.66
C THR A 296 -29.26 13.04 14.18
N ILE A 297 -28.68 14.15 14.65
CA ILE A 297 -28.76 14.59 16.05
C ILE A 297 -29.40 15.98 16.04
N GLU A 298 -30.55 16.11 16.70
CA GLU A 298 -31.37 17.33 16.74
C GLU A 298 -31.91 17.62 18.13
#